data_AF-A0A842URP8-F1
#
_entry.id   AF-A0A842URP8-F1
#
_cell.length_a   1.000
_cell.length_b   1.000
_cell.length_c   1.000
_cell.angle_alpha   90.00
_cell.angle_beta   90.00
_cell.angle_gamma   90.00
#
_symmetry.space_group_name_H-M   'P 1'
#
loop_
_entity.id
_entity.type
_entity.pdbx_description
1 polymer ?
#
loop_
_entity_poly.entity_id
_entity_poly.type
_entity_poly.pdbx_seq_one_letter_code
_entity_poly.pdbx_strand_id
1 'polypeptide(L)'
;MSLKTVVIGTLGLGILVTALAILLSFTTGESQTPELIPTIVKLYQNRDNSVEKAKDITKIDEIVTDIDNPEITEAWLSMLDCLKETCVPDDYFNFIMIVINEKGHEIKYSNLLTNILITQRYWGTENIVEFSKALTAANQDIDALHNKAASSKWNEVVECNGVCPEKNDLFFQTIGLLTT
;
A
#
# COMPACT_ATOMS: atom_id res chain seq x y z
N MET A 1 -67.33 -0.85 9.61
CA MET A 1 -66.07 -1.31 8.98
C MET A 1 -64.95 -0.53 9.65
N SER A 2 -64.15 -1.22 10.46
CA SER A 2 -63.29 -0.63 11.49
C SER A 2 -62.04 0.03 10.90
N LEU A 3 -61.79 1.28 11.28
CA LEU A 3 -60.65 2.13 10.91
C LEU A 3 -59.28 1.60 11.41
N LYS A 4 -59.22 0.37 11.96
CA LYS A 4 -58.03 -0.19 12.63
C LYS A 4 -57.11 -1.00 11.71
N THR A 5 -57.49 -1.26 10.47
CA THR A 5 -56.71 -2.16 9.58
C THR A 5 -55.72 -1.42 8.66
N VAL A 6 -55.79 -0.09 8.54
CA VAL A 6 -54.94 0.67 7.60
C VAL A 6 -53.60 1.12 8.21
N VAL A 7 -53.47 1.13 9.54
CA VAL A 7 -52.26 1.67 10.21
C VAL A 7 -51.11 0.63 10.30
N ILE A 8 -51.39 -0.66 10.09
CA ILE A 8 -50.35 -1.71 10.23
C ILE A 8 -49.51 -1.85 8.93
N GLY A 9 -50.03 -1.45 7.77
CA GLY A 9 -49.31 -1.54 6.49
C GLY A 9 -48.26 -0.44 6.28
N THR A 10 -48.42 0.73 6.91
CA THR A 10 -47.52 1.89 6.71
C THR A 10 -46.34 1.89 7.69
N LEU A 11 -46.48 1.28 8.87
CA LEU A 11 -45.38 1.12 9.84
C LEU A 11 -44.34 0.09 9.36
N GLY A 12 -44.78 -1.00 8.70
CA GLY A 12 -43.86 -2.02 8.16
C GLY A 12 -43.00 -1.52 7.00
N LEU A 13 -43.56 -0.64 6.14
CA LEU A 13 -42.82 -0.06 5.02
C LEU A 13 -41.80 1.00 5.48
N GLY A 14 -42.14 1.79 6.51
CA GLY A 14 -41.25 2.82 7.06
C GLY A 14 -39.98 2.24 7.67
N ILE A 15 -40.08 1.13 8.40
CA ILE A 15 -38.94 0.44 9.02
C ILE A 15 -38.02 -0.17 7.95
N LEU A 16 -38.58 -0.66 6.84
CA LEU A 16 -37.82 -1.27 5.74
C LEU A 16 -37.04 -0.21 4.95
N VAL A 17 -37.63 0.98 4.75
CA VAL A 17 -36.95 2.11 4.07
C VAL A 17 -35.87 2.72 4.94
N THR A 18 -36.06 2.83 6.26
CA THR A 18 -34.99 3.28 7.18
C THR A 18 -33.89 2.23 7.34
N ALA A 19 -34.21 0.93 7.35
CA ALA A 19 -33.19 -0.13 7.36
C ALA A 19 -32.35 -0.12 6.07
N LEU A 20 -32.96 0.10 4.89
CA LEU A 20 -32.23 0.29 3.63
C LEU A 20 -31.37 1.56 3.64
N ALA A 21 -31.88 2.67 4.19
CA ALA A 21 -31.12 3.92 4.28
C ALA A 21 -29.92 3.80 5.24
N ILE A 22 -30.06 3.06 6.35
CA ILE A 22 -28.96 2.78 7.27
C ILE A 22 -27.93 1.86 6.59
N LEU A 23 -28.37 0.81 5.88
CA LEU A 23 -27.47 -0.06 5.10
C LEU A 23 -26.72 0.67 3.97
N LEU A 24 -27.37 1.65 3.32
CA LEU A 24 -26.74 2.50 2.29
C LEU A 24 -25.86 3.62 2.87
N SER A 25 -26.00 3.96 4.15
CA SER A 25 -25.16 4.96 4.82
C SER A 25 -23.79 4.42 5.23
N PHE A 26 -23.59 3.10 5.19
CA PHE A 26 -22.30 2.47 5.50
C PHE A 26 -21.37 2.29 4.29
N THR A 27 -21.79 2.65 3.08
CA THR A 27 -21.05 2.27 1.86
C THR A 27 -20.29 3.42 1.18
N THR A 28 -19.93 4.46 1.92
CA THR A 28 -18.97 5.47 1.41
C THR A 28 -17.80 5.66 2.38
N GLY A 29 -17.30 4.55 2.95
CA GLY A 29 -15.97 4.54 3.55
C GLY A 29 -14.97 4.82 2.43
N GLU A 30 -14.26 5.93 2.52
CA GLU A 30 -13.17 6.24 1.61
C GLU A 30 -12.12 5.13 1.75
N SER A 31 -11.73 4.49 0.65
CA SER A 31 -10.79 3.39 0.68
C SER A 31 -9.48 3.82 1.34
N GLN A 32 -9.01 3.08 2.34
CA GLN A 32 -7.74 3.37 3.02
C GLN A 32 -6.52 2.81 2.28
N THR A 33 -6.70 2.14 1.13
CA THR A 33 -5.61 1.61 0.30
C THR A 33 -4.48 2.62 0.05
N PRO A 34 -4.74 3.90 -0.29
CA PRO A 34 -3.66 4.85 -0.59
C PRO A 34 -2.70 5.09 0.59
N GLU A 35 -3.17 4.91 1.83
CA GLU A 35 -2.39 5.09 3.05
C GLU A 35 -1.54 3.86 3.42
N LEU A 36 -1.81 2.70 2.81
CA LEU A 36 -1.15 1.44 3.18
C LEU A 36 0.35 1.47 2.86
N ILE A 37 0.73 1.82 1.62
CA ILE A 37 2.15 1.86 1.22
C ILE A 37 2.96 2.87 2.06
N PRO A 38 2.51 4.13 2.24
CA PRO A 38 3.19 5.07 3.14
C PRO A 38 3.39 4.52 4.55
N THR A 39 2.40 3.79 5.08
CA THR A 39 2.50 3.21 6.42
C THR A 39 3.48 2.03 6.46
N ILE A 40 3.56 1.20 5.41
CA ILE A 40 4.58 0.15 5.29
C ILE A 40 6.00 0.76 5.22
N VAL A 41 6.16 1.86 4.48
CA VAL A 41 7.44 2.60 4.42
C VAL A 41 7.84 3.12 5.80
N LYS A 42 6.90 3.70 6.56
CA LYS A 42 7.14 4.14 7.94
C LYS A 42 7.51 2.99 8.86
N LEU A 43 6.82 1.85 8.76
CA LEU A 43 7.15 0.66 9.53
C LEU A 43 8.61 0.21 9.30
N TYR A 44 9.07 0.22 8.05
CA TYR A 44 10.46 -0.09 7.73
C TYR A 44 11.44 0.92 8.34
N GLN A 45 11.14 2.22 8.24
CA GLN A 45 11.98 3.30 8.78
C GLN A 45 12.03 3.27 10.31
N ASN A 46 10.94 2.87 10.96
CA ASN A 46 10.78 2.81 12.40
C ASN A 46 11.13 1.44 13.00
N ARG A 47 11.69 0.51 12.22
CA ARG A 47 11.95 -0.88 12.64
C ARG A 47 12.75 -1.02 13.95
N ASP A 48 13.62 -0.07 14.24
CA ASP A 48 14.47 -0.05 15.43
C ASP A 48 13.84 0.73 16.62
N ASN A 49 12.71 1.42 16.39
CA ASN A 49 11.95 2.12 17.42
C ASN A 49 10.71 1.31 17.80
N SER A 50 10.75 0.61 18.93
CA SER A 50 9.67 -0.30 19.34
C SER A 50 8.29 0.36 19.46
N VAL A 51 8.24 1.64 19.88
CA VAL A 51 6.96 2.36 20.06
C VAL A 51 6.36 2.74 18.72
N GLU A 52 7.15 3.34 17.84
CA GLU A 52 6.67 3.73 16.50
C GLU A 52 6.37 2.49 15.64
N LYS A 53 7.22 1.45 15.71
CA LYS A 53 6.96 0.14 15.08
C LYS A 53 5.61 -0.43 15.51
N ALA A 54 5.30 -0.44 16.81
CA ALA A 54 4.02 -0.96 17.30
C ALA A 54 2.82 -0.14 16.78
N LYS A 55 2.93 1.20 16.71
CA LYS A 55 1.88 2.06 16.14
C LYS A 55 1.66 1.77 14.66
N ASP A 56 2.74 1.66 13.89
CA ASP A 56 2.66 1.38 12.45
C ASP A 56 2.06 -0.01 12.19
N ILE A 57 2.41 -1.03 13.00
CA ILE A 57 1.80 -2.37 12.93
C ILE A 57 0.29 -2.30 13.15
N THR A 58 -0.17 -1.64 14.23
CA THR A 58 -1.61 -1.50 14.50
C THR A 58 -2.31 -0.79 13.36
N LYS A 59 -1.72 0.28 12.83
CA LYS A 59 -2.33 1.04 11.74
C LYS A 59 -2.43 0.23 10.45
N ILE A 60 -1.41 -0.56 10.12
CA ILE A 60 -1.45 -1.48 8.97
C ILE A 60 -2.53 -2.54 9.18
N ASP A 61 -2.63 -3.12 10.38
CA ASP A 61 -3.64 -4.14 10.70
C ASP A 61 -5.08 -3.63 10.53
N GLU A 62 -5.35 -2.39 10.99
CA GLU A 62 -6.61 -1.70 10.76
C GLU A 62 -6.90 -1.51 9.26
N ILE A 63 -5.92 -1.00 8.50
CA ILE A 63 -6.09 -0.76 7.05
C ILE A 63 -6.32 -2.08 6.30
N VAL A 64 -5.54 -3.12 6.60
CA VAL A 64 -5.67 -4.45 5.97
C VAL A 64 -7.03 -5.07 6.27
N THR A 65 -7.53 -4.92 7.50
CA THR A 65 -8.87 -5.37 7.89
C THR A 65 -9.96 -4.63 7.11
N ASP A 66 -9.82 -3.31 6.96
CA ASP A 66 -10.77 -2.48 6.22
C ASP A 66 -10.77 -2.77 4.70
N ILE A 67 -9.61 -3.11 4.14
CA ILE A 67 -9.47 -3.45 2.71
C ILE A 67 -10.20 -4.76 2.37
N ASP A 68 -10.27 -5.70 3.32
CA ASP A 68 -10.93 -7.01 3.19
C ASP A 68 -10.55 -7.75 1.89
N ASN A 69 -9.24 -7.90 1.66
CA ASN A 69 -8.69 -8.62 0.51
C ASN A 69 -7.83 -9.81 0.98
N PRO A 70 -8.17 -11.06 0.64
CA PRO A 70 -7.49 -12.26 1.13
C PRO A 70 -5.98 -12.28 0.85
N GLU A 71 -5.56 -11.86 -0.34
CA GLU A 71 -4.17 -11.88 -0.77
C GLU A 71 -3.31 -10.87 0.03
N ILE A 72 -3.84 -9.66 0.26
CA ILE A 72 -3.21 -8.65 1.13
C ILE A 72 -3.21 -9.14 2.59
N THR A 73 -4.30 -9.74 3.07
CA THR A 73 -4.38 -10.29 4.43
C THR A 73 -3.35 -11.40 4.65
N GLU A 74 -3.22 -12.35 3.73
CA GLU A 74 -2.23 -13.43 3.82
C GLU A 74 -0.80 -12.88 3.83
N ALA A 75 -0.50 -11.92 2.94
CA ALA A 75 0.79 -11.25 2.90
C ALA A 75 1.10 -10.50 4.21
N TRP A 76 0.09 -9.85 4.79
CA TRP A 76 0.22 -9.17 6.08
C TRP A 76 0.49 -10.15 7.23
N LEU A 77 -0.22 -11.29 7.27
CA LEU A 77 0.03 -12.33 8.27
C LEU A 77 1.46 -12.89 8.16
N SER A 78 1.95 -13.11 6.94
CA SER A 78 3.36 -13.50 6.71
C SER A 78 4.34 -12.42 7.19
N MET A 79 4.00 -11.14 7.01
CA MET A 79 4.80 -10.03 7.51
C MET A 79 4.80 -9.98 9.05
N LEU A 80 3.66 -10.20 9.70
CA LEU A 80 3.57 -10.29 11.16
C LEU A 80 4.45 -11.40 11.72
N ASP A 81 4.57 -12.52 11.02
CA ASP A 81 5.46 -13.61 11.41
C ASP A 81 6.93 -13.19 11.35
N CYS A 82 7.39 -12.50 10.30
CA CYS A 82 8.77 -12.01 10.26
C CYS A 82 9.03 -10.91 11.32
N LEU A 83 8.03 -10.08 11.63
CA LEU A 83 8.17 -8.96 12.57
C LEU A 83 8.41 -9.40 14.01
N LYS A 84 8.05 -10.65 14.37
CA LYS A 84 8.33 -11.30 15.66
C LYS A 84 9.82 -11.56 15.87
N GLU A 85 10.54 -11.83 14.78
CA GLU A 85 11.98 -12.05 14.77
C GLU A 85 12.67 -10.80 14.21
N THR A 86 13.04 -10.81 12.94
CA THR A 86 13.62 -9.68 12.22
C THR A 86 13.32 -9.84 10.73
N CYS A 87 12.44 -9.00 10.18
CA CYS A 87 12.20 -8.97 8.74
C CYS A 87 13.41 -8.41 8.00
N VAL A 88 13.72 -8.97 6.84
CA VAL A 88 14.68 -8.39 5.90
C VAL A 88 13.97 -7.34 5.02
N PRO A 89 14.69 -6.39 4.41
CA PRO A 89 14.09 -5.36 3.57
C PRO A 89 13.18 -5.90 2.44
N ASP A 90 13.53 -7.07 1.89
CA ASP A 90 12.75 -7.70 0.82
C ASP A 90 11.36 -8.15 1.26
N ASP A 91 11.13 -8.44 2.55
CA ASP A 91 9.79 -8.79 3.07
C ASP A 91 8.83 -7.61 2.93
N TYR A 92 9.30 -6.40 3.26
CA TYR A 92 8.55 -5.16 3.10
C TYR A 92 8.28 -4.85 1.62
N PHE A 93 9.29 -4.99 0.74
CA PHE A 93 9.12 -4.76 -0.69
C PHE A 93 8.12 -5.74 -1.32
N ASN A 94 8.17 -7.01 -0.93
CA ASN A 94 7.23 -8.03 -1.37
C ASN A 94 5.80 -7.68 -0.94
N PHE A 95 5.61 -7.22 0.29
CA PHE A 95 4.29 -6.81 0.76
C PHE A 95 3.76 -5.60 -0.03
N ILE A 96 4.59 -4.58 -0.28
CA ILE A 96 4.22 -3.44 -1.13
C ILE A 96 3.84 -3.91 -2.54
N MET A 97 4.61 -4.83 -3.14
CA MET A 97 4.32 -5.36 -4.47
C MET A 97 2.96 -6.07 -4.53
N ILE A 98 2.61 -6.86 -3.51
CA ILE A 98 1.31 -7.53 -3.42
C ILE A 98 0.19 -6.50 -3.34
N VAL A 99 0.33 -5.47 -2.49
CA VAL A 99 -0.63 -4.37 -2.39
C VAL A 99 -0.82 -3.66 -3.73
N ILE A 100 0.26 -3.39 -4.48
CA ILE A 100 0.16 -2.78 -5.82
C ILE A 100 -0.52 -3.72 -6.81
N ASN A 101 -0.24 -5.02 -6.78
CA ASN A 101 -0.86 -5.97 -7.71
C ASN A 101 -2.37 -6.07 -7.50
N GLU A 102 -2.81 -6.14 -6.23
CA GLU A 102 -4.24 -6.30 -5.92
C GLU A 102 -5.02 -4.98 -6.01
N LYS A 103 -4.39 -3.87 -5.64
CA LYS A 103 -5.06 -2.57 -5.47
C LYS A 103 -4.42 -1.43 -6.26
N GLY A 104 -3.59 -1.71 -7.24
CA GLY A 104 -2.84 -0.71 -8.00
C GLY A 104 -3.67 0.35 -8.72
N HIS A 105 -4.95 0.07 -8.98
CA HIS A 105 -5.88 1.05 -9.56
C HIS A 105 -6.29 2.17 -8.57
N GLU A 106 -6.17 1.93 -7.27
CA GLU A 106 -6.42 2.90 -6.20
C GLU A 106 -5.14 3.67 -5.81
N ILE A 107 -3.98 3.20 -6.27
CA ILE A 107 -2.66 3.68 -5.84
C ILE A 107 -2.07 4.60 -6.89
N LYS A 108 -1.76 5.83 -6.48
CA LYS A 108 -1.11 6.82 -7.34
C LYS A 108 0.26 6.31 -7.78
N TYR A 109 0.56 6.45 -9.06
CA TYR A 109 1.83 6.03 -9.67
C TYR A 109 2.15 4.53 -9.50
N SER A 110 1.14 3.67 -9.37
CA SER A 110 1.31 2.22 -9.20
C SER A 110 2.28 1.59 -10.21
N ASN A 111 2.16 1.93 -11.51
CA ASN A 111 3.09 1.46 -12.54
C ASN A 111 4.56 1.86 -12.28
N LEU A 112 4.80 3.11 -11.87
CA LEU A 112 6.14 3.58 -11.53
C LEU A 112 6.67 2.83 -10.29
N LEU A 113 5.85 2.68 -9.25
CA LEU A 113 6.21 1.94 -8.05
C LEU A 113 6.55 0.48 -8.37
N THR A 114 5.78 -0.18 -9.24
CA THR A 114 6.09 -1.53 -9.73
C THR A 114 7.46 -1.58 -10.42
N ASN A 115 7.75 -0.62 -11.32
CA ASN A 115 9.04 -0.57 -12.01
C ASN A 115 10.21 -0.31 -11.03
N ILE A 116 10.02 0.52 -10.02
CA ILE A 116 11.00 0.74 -8.94
C ILE A 116 11.28 -0.57 -8.19
N LEU A 117 10.23 -1.32 -7.80
CA LEU A 117 10.36 -2.57 -7.07
C LEU A 117 11.00 -3.69 -7.92
N ILE A 118 10.65 -3.78 -9.21
CA ILE A 118 11.30 -4.71 -10.15
C ILE A 118 12.79 -4.36 -10.29
N THR A 119 13.11 -3.07 -10.38
CA THR A 119 14.50 -2.59 -10.44
C THR A 119 15.26 -2.99 -9.17
N GLN A 120 14.68 -2.79 -7.98
CA GLN A 120 15.27 -3.19 -6.71
C GLN A 120 15.57 -4.69 -6.67
N ARG A 121 14.58 -5.51 -7.05
CA ARG A 121 14.61 -6.97 -7.00
C ARG A 121 15.65 -7.59 -7.94
N TYR A 122 15.77 -7.05 -9.15
CA TYR A 122 16.65 -7.64 -10.18
C TYR A 122 18.03 -6.98 -10.27
N TRP A 123 18.33 -6.01 -9.42
CA TRP A 123 19.63 -5.36 -9.41
C TRP A 123 20.77 -6.36 -9.20
N GLY A 124 21.68 -6.46 -10.17
CA GLY A 124 22.84 -7.36 -10.09
C GLY A 124 22.50 -8.85 -10.27
N THR A 125 21.28 -9.18 -10.72
CA THR A 125 20.87 -10.55 -11.03
C THR A 125 21.04 -10.87 -12.52
N GLU A 126 20.80 -12.13 -12.91
CA GLU A 126 20.83 -12.57 -14.31
C GLU A 126 19.63 -12.08 -15.15
N ASN A 127 18.60 -11.51 -14.52
CA ASN A 127 17.39 -10.99 -15.19
C ASN A 127 17.64 -9.59 -15.80
N ILE A 128 18.68 -9.46 -16.61
CA ILE A 128 19.19 -8.19 -17.12
C ILE A 128 18.14 -7.46 -17.98
N VAL A 129 17.33 -8.20 -18.73
CA VAL A 129 16.32 -7.62 -19.64
C VAL A 129 15.18 -6.99 -18.84
N GLU A 130 14.63 -7.70 -17.86
CA GLU A 130 13.58 -7.25 -16.97
C GLU A 130 14.06 -6.05 -16.15
N PHE A 131 15.27 -6.15 -15.58
CA PHE A 131 15.93 -5.06 -14.88
C PHE A 131 16.06 -3.81 -15.76
N SER A 132 16.61 -3.94 -16.98
CA SER A 132 16.86 -2.78 -17.85
C SER A 132 15.57 -2.10 -18.28
N LYS A 133 14.51 -2.87 -18.57
CA LYS A 133 13.20 -2.33 -18.91
C LYS A 133 12.60 -1.55 -17.74
N ALA A 134 12.61 -2.15 -16.55
CA ALA A 134 12.05 -1.53 -15.35
C ALA A 134 12.83 -0.26 -14.94
N LEU A 135 14.16 -0.32 -14.94
CA LEU A 135 15.02 0.82 -14.63
C LEU A 135 14.78 1.98 -15.61
N THR A 136 14.72 1.68 -16.91
CA THR A 136 14.49 2.69 -17.94
C THR A 136 13.11 3.34 -17.78
N ALA A 137 12.07 2.54 -17.57
CA ALA A 137 10.71 3.04 -17.39
C ALA A 137 10.59 3.89 -16.10
N ALA A 138 11.13 3.40 -14.99
CA ALA A 138 11.15 4.15 -13.73
C ALA A 138 11.88 5.50 -13.88
N ASN A 139 13.01 5.53 -14.58
CA ASN A 139 13.75 6.76 -14.81
C ASN A 139 12.95 7.78 -15.64
N GLN A 140 12.33 7.33 -16.74
CA GLN A 140 11.50 8.18 -17.60
C GLN A 140 10.30 8.76 -16.83
N ASP A 141 9.60 7.90 -16.09
CA ASP A 141 8.43 8.30 -15.32
C ASP A 141 8.79 9.30 -14.22
N ILE A 142 9.90 9.08 -13.49
CA ILE A 142 10.38 9.99 -12.43
C ILE A 142 10.76 11.36 -12.99
N ASP A 143 11.43 11.41 -14.14
CA ASP A 143 11.78 12.68 -14.80
C ASP A 143 10.53 13.44 -15.24
N ALA A 144 9.50 12.72 -15.69
CA ALA A 144 8.22 13.29 -16.11
C ALA A 144 7.37 13.84 -14.96
N LEU A 145 7.58 13.37 -13.72
CA LEU A 145 6.86 13.90 -12.54
C LEU A 145 7.22 15.35 -12.21
N HIS A 146 8.36 15.84 -12.68
CA HIS A 146 8.92 17.15 -12.30
C HIS A 146 9.06 17.34 -10.77
N ASN A 147 9.12 16.25 -10.00
CA ASN A 147 9.33 16.28 -8.56
C ASN A 147 10.84 16.19 -8.26
N LYS A 148 11.46 17.35 -8.00
CA LYS A 148 12.90 17.46 -7.75
C LYS A 148 13.39 16.55 -6.61
N ALA A 149 12.60 16.38 -5.55
CA ALA A 149 13.00 15.53 -4.42
C ALA A 149 13.04 14.06 -4.83
N ALA A 150 11.99 13.58 -5.52
CA ALA A 150 11.94 12.21 -6.02
C ALA A 150 13.04 11.94 -7.06
N SER A 151 13.25 12.85 -8.02
CA SER A 151 14.33 12.72 -9.02
C SER A 151 15.72 12.70 -8.37
N SER A 152 15.97 13.57 -7.39
CA SER A 152 17.25 13.57 -6.68
C SER A 152 17.49 12.25 -5.93
N LYS A 153 16.46 11.76 -5.22
CA LYS A 153 16.58 10.52 -4.44
C LYS A 153 16.74 9.29 -5.35
N TRP A 154 16.05 9.28 -6.48
CA TRP A 154 16.21 8.24 -7.48
C TRP A 154 17.60 8.23 -8.12
N ASN A 155 18.18 9.40 -8.40
CA ASN A 155 19.55 9.46 -8.90
C ASN A 155 20.55 8.88 -7.89
N GLU A 156 20.35 9.07 -6.58
CA GLU A 156 21.16 8.39 -5.56
C GLU A 156 21.04 6.86 -5.65
N VAL A 157 19.83 6.32 -5.91
CA VAL A 157 19.62 4.88 -6.15
C VAL A 157 20.43 4.40 -7.35
N VAL A 158 20.41 5.15 -8.46
CA VAL A 158 21.12 4.80 -9.69
C VAL A 158 22.64 4.87 -9.49
N GLU A 159 23.14 5.94 -8.86
CA GLU A 159 24.56 6.14 -8.57
C GLU A 159 25.11 5.10 -7.58
N CYS A 160 24.31 4.70 -6.58
CA CYS A 160 24.61 3.59 -5.68
C CYS A 160 24.92 2.30 -6.44
N ASN A 161 24.35 2.13 -7.64
CA ASN A 161 24.55 0.98 -8.52
C ASN A 161 24.40 -0.38 -7.81
N GLY A 162 23.52 -0.44 -6.81
CA GLY A 162 23.23 -1.63 -6.03
C GLY A 162 24.38 -2.12 -5.12
N VAL A 163 25.46 -1.36 -4.96
CA VAL A 163 26.62 -1.74 -4.12
C VAL A 163 26.69 -0.99 -2.80
N CYS A 164 25.92 0.08 -2.62
CA CYS A 164 25.93 0.85 -1.37
C CYS A 164 25.20 0.09 -0.23
N PRO A 165 25.68 0.18 1.02
CA PRO A 165 25.01 -0.41 2.19
C PRO A 165 23.56 0.08 2.38
N GLU A 166 23.31 1.34 2.03
CA GLU A 166 22.03 2.03 2.15
C GLU A 166 21.08 1.79 0.96
N LYS A 167 21.39 0.87 0.04
CA LYS A 167 20.61 0.60 -1.19
C LYS A 167 19.11 0.55 -0.90
N ASN A 168 18.71 -0.31 0.04
CA ASN A 168 17.29 -0.51 0.35
C ASN A 168 16.67 0.74 0.99
N ASP A 169 17.40 1.46 1.84
CA ASP A 169 16.93 2.71 2.42
C ASP A 169 16.66 3.77 1.34
N LEU A 170 17.50 3.86 0.30
CA LEU A 170 17.29 4.75 -0.84
C LEU A 170 16.02 4.39 -1.64
N PHE A 171 15.75 3.09 -1.83
CA PHE A 171 14.50 2.63 -2.44
C PHE A 171 13.27 3.00 -1.60
N PHE A 172 13.29 2.75 -0.29
CA PHE A 172 12.18 3.13 0.61
C PHE A 172 11.96 4.64 0.66
N GLN A 173 13.04 5.44 0.65
CA GLN A 173 12.93 6.90 0.59
C GLN A 173 12.30 7.37 -0.73
N THR A 174 12.71 6.78 -1.86
CA THR A 174 12.09 7.08 -3.17
C THR A 174 10.60 6.76 -3.16
N ILE A 175 10.22 5.57 -2.69
CA ILE A 175 8.81 5.15 -2.61
C ILE A 175 8.03 6.11 -1.70
N GLY A 176 8.57 6.43 -0.52
CA GLY A 176 7.95 7.38 0.42
C GLY A 176 7.62 8.73 -0.22
N LEU A 177 8.55 9.31 -1.00
CA LEU A 177 8.35 10.58 -1.71
C LEU A 177 7.29 10.53 -2.83
N LEU A 178 6.94 9.33 -3.30
CA LEU A 178 5.94 9.12 -4.36
C LEU A 178 4.55 8.84 -3.79
N THR A 179 4.46 8.41 -2.53
CA THR A 179 3.22 7.96 -1.90
C THR A 179 2.70 8.90 -0.80
N THR A 180 3.48 9.91 -0.38
CA THR A 180 3.03 11.03 0.46
C THR A 180 2.54 12.20 -0.37
#